data_AF-K3WN82-F1
#
_entry.id   AF-K3WN82-F1
#
_cell.length_a   1.000
_cell.length_b   1.000
_cell.length_c   1.000
_cell.angle_alpha   90.00
_cell.angle_beta   90.00
_cell.angle_gamma   90.00
#
_symmetry.space_group_name_H-M   'P 1'
#
loop_
_entity.id
_entity.type
_entity.pdbx_description
1 polymer ?
#
loop_
_entity_poly.entity_id
_entity_poly.type
_entity_poly.pdbx_seq_one_letter_code
_entity_poly.pdbx_strand_id
1 'polypeptide(L)'
;MRTLRSVAALALVVAPLTRADTDIPAQLRDYKDSVTAPPTPSRLSAALTSFLKGTNLTSLSPTLQRALLWDAGYVRTNSQEDNSYVNVFVLCGHTMSDTFLGLDSINRTACPLDVCKQFSYNLATSDCDAASIAAQTRCAVADDISITATTMPVWAQEGDIDGSFDAQMYQETYSDSGTNSTLYLITEGTEIDSKCASAPRFVIPCRKVASTDVTFTKQEKKWCPPTISLGVSLWFESETAASLSSSSNDMAGGSTTSENGSSNSSNHTAALVLGIALGLALVACAVLFYLYRKSKQDTSKPPPTPGYAPLDNGQRNATTDIPAQLHMLGALVTEAPPTPSKLSTSLKSLVGDTSKLAARTPALQRALLWDAGQMWAGTADTYIDTYVLCGHSMNDVFLGLDAFDTGKCPLKPCKQFSFNLALSTCDASTVESETLCAVVAEDVVTTKLSAFGGPVWAQEGVISSAFVPQIYQNDVKSSNGTTTMFLISQNGDFKGTKDACGSSPSFVIPCRKVSRSEVTESAQERKWCHPTSQLGVQLWYQAETRTASGFSGGSSDSAISSTVDGGNTANAGSTDSSNGSSSTTTIILGAALGVAVIISGVLLFQICKRKDHSKSL
;
A
#
# COMPACT_ATOMS: atom_id res chain seq x y z
N MET A 1 14.16 55.07 -15.00
CA MET A 1 14.41 54.09 -16.07
C MET A 1 14.92 52.80 -15.43
N ARG A 2 14.22 51.68 -15.70
CA ARG A 2 14.64 50.25 -15.64
C ARG A 2 15.20 49.72 -14.31
N THR A 3 14.77 48.61 -13.71
CA THR A 3 13.70 47.62 -13.92
C THR A 3 13.78 46.75 -12.66
N LEU A 4 12.82 46.83 -11.72
CA LEU A 4 12.69 45.82 -10.66
C LEU A 4 11.87 44.66 -11.22
N ARG A 5 12.52 43.51 -11.42
CA ARG A 5 11.84 42.25 -11.74
C ARG A 5 11.23 41.69 -10.45
N SER A 6 9.91 41.73 -10.35
CA SER A 6 9.15 40.97 -9.36
C SER A 6 9.17 39.49 -9.76
N VAL A 7 9.86 38.67 -8.98
CA VAL A 7 9.78 37.21 -9.07
C VAL A 7 8.56 36.78 -8.24
N ALA A 8 7.50 36.35 -8.93
CA ALA A 8 6.37 35.69 -8.29
C ALA A 8 6.75 34.24 -7.99
N ALA A 9 6.86 33.89 -6.70
CA ALA A 9 7.09 32.53 -6.26
C ALA A 9 5.79 31.73 -6.44
N LEU A 10 5.80 30.80 -7.41
CA LEU A 10 4.75 29.80 -7.60
C LEU A 10 4.92 28.75 -6.50
N ALA A 11 4.10 28.78 -5.46
CA ALA A 11 4.09 27.74 -4.44
C ALA A 11 3.40 26.49 -5.02
N LEU A 12 4.20 25.50 -5.42
CA LEU A 12 3.73 24.16 -5.74
C LEU A 12 2.97 23.59 -4.54
N VAL A 13 1.82 23.00 -4.80
CA VAL A 13 1.09 22.17 -3.84
C VAL A 13 1.94 20.91 -3.62
N VAL A 14 2.68 20.88 -2.51
CA VAL A 14 3.35 19.67 -2.03
C VAL A 14 2.26 18.78 -1.44
N ALA A 15 1.88 17.72 -2.16
CA ALA A 15 1.12 16.63 -1.57
C ALA A 15 1.94 16.07 -0.39
N PRO A 16 1.32 15.75 0.76
CA PRO A 16 2.03 15.08 1.84
C PRO A 16 2.52 13.72 1.32
N LEU A 17 3.85 13.58 1.21
CA LEU A 17 4.51 12.32 0.91
C LEU A 17 4.34 11.43 2.14
N THR A 18 3.28 10.64 2.15
CA THR A 18 3.14 9.53 3.07
C THR A 18 4.18 8.48 2.67
N ARG A 19 5.05 8.16 3.63
CA ARG A 19 6.19 7.24 3.58
C ARG A 19 5.74 5.79 3.41
N ALA A 20 5.16 5.47 2.25
CA ALA A 20 4.74 4.11 1.96
C ALA A 20 5.94 3.26 1.55
N ASP A 21 6.18 2.17 2.27
CA ASP A 21 7.05 1.10 1.77
C ASP A 21 6.62 0.79 0.33
N THR A 22 7.59 0.79 -0.58
CA THR A 22 7.27 0.79 -2.02
C THR A 22 6.79 -0.60 -2.47
N ASP A 23 5.47 -0.80 -2.48
CA ASP A 23 4.82 -1.95 -3.12
C ASP A 23 4.74 -1.73 -4.64
N ILE A 24 5.83 -2.08 -5.33
CA ILE A 24 5.94 -1.95 -6.79
C ILE A 24 4.79 -2.67 -7.52
N PRO A 25 4.42 -3.93 -7.18
CA PRO A 25 3.24 -4.56 -7.77
C PRO A 25 1.93 -3.75 -7.63
N ALA A 26 1.67 -3.18 -6.44
CA ALA A 26 0.48 -2.35 -6.23
C ALA A 26 0.50 -1.11 -7.13
N GLN A 27 1.64 -0.40 -7.19
CA GLN A 27 1.77 0.77 -8.05
C GLN A 27 1.64 0.40 -9.54
N LEU A 28 2.27 -0.69 -9.98
CA LEU A 28 2.16 -1.17 -11.37
C LEU A 28 0.72 -1.45 -11.76
N ARG A 29 -0.08 -1.98 -10.84
CA ARG A 29 -1.50 -2.24 -11.08
C ARG A 29 -2.29 -0.96 -11.31
N ASP A 30 -1.95 0.12 -10.62
CA ASP A 30 -2.58 1.43 -10.81
C ASP A 30 -2.23 2.04 -12.18
N TYR A 31 -1.06 1.69 -12.75
CA TYR A 31 -0.59 2.15 -14.06
C TYR A 31 -0.95 1.24 -15.25
N LYS A 32 -1.91 0.33 -15.10
CA LYS A 32 -2.25 -0.73 -16.08
C LYS A 32 -2.30 -0.31 -17.56
N ASP A 33 -2.75 0.91 -17.85
CA ASP A 33 -2.98 1.37 -19.23
C ASP A 33 -1.74 2.05 -19.86
N SER A 34 -0.68 2.27 -19.08
CA SER A 34 0.51 3.03 -19.48
C SER A 34 1.80 2.20 -19.52
N VAL A 35 1.79 1.01 -18.94
CA VAL A 35 2.96 0.14 -18.82
C VAL A 35 3.20 -0.67 -20.09
N THR A 36 4.39 -0.54 -20.65
CA THR A 36 4.85 -1.33 -21.79
C THR A 36 5.36 -2.70 -21.37
N ALA A 37 5.32 -3.68 -22.27
CA ALA A 37 5.84 -5.02 -21.98
C ALA A 37 7.36 -4.94 -21.68
N PRO A 38 7.85 -5.68 -20.67
CA PRO A 38 9.28 -5.78 -20.44
C PRO A 38 9.94 -6.54 -21.61
N PRO A 39 11.24 -6.34 -21.86
CA PRO A 39 11.96 -7.23 -22.76
C PRO A 39 11.87 -8.68 -22.27
N THR A 40 11.59 -9.61 -23.18
CA THR A 40 11.44 -11.01 -22.79
C THR A 40 12.78 -11.58 -22.32
N PRO A 41 12.86 -12.14 -21.10
CA PRO A 41 14.08 -12.81 -20.67
C PRO A 41 14.39 -14.01 -21.55
N SER A 42 15.67 -14.22 -21.87
CA SER A 42 16.10 -15.39 -22.65
C SER A 42 15.87 -16.72 -21.92
N ARG A 43 15.84 -16.69 -20.57
CA ARG A 43 15.50 -17.80 -19.68
C ARG A 43 14.77 -17.25 -18.46
N LEU A 44 13.84 -18.01 -17.90
CA LEU A 44 13.18 -17.66 -16.64
C LEU A 44 13.97 -18.23 -15.46
N SER A 45 13.88 -17.56 -14.31
CA SER A 45 14.40 -18.12 -13.06
C SER A 45 13.67 -19.40 -12.68
N ALA A 46 14.30 -20.27 -11.88
CA ALA A 46 13.67 -21.50 -11.40
C ALA A 46 12.40 -21.22 -10.59
N ALA A 47 12.41 -20.16 -9.78
CA ALA A 47 11.26 -19.70 -9.01
C ALA A 47 10.09 -19.32 -9.92
N LEU A 48 10.34 -18.47 -10.93
CA LEU A 48 9.31 -18.00 -11.86
C LEU A 48 8.80 -19.14 -12.77
N THR A 49 9.68 -20.03 -13.21
CA THR A 49 9.30 -21.22 -14.00
C THR A 49 8.36 -22.13 -13.21
N SER A 50 8.67 -22.39 -11.94
CA SER A 50 7.82 -23.16 -11.03
C SER A 50 6.47 -22.48 -10.80
N PHE A 51 6.49 -21.17 -10.58
CA PHE A 51 5.30 -20.37 -10.30
C PHE A 51 4.32 -20.34 -11.49
N LEU A 52 4.81 -20.12 -12.70
CA LEU A 52 3.97 -20.01 -13.91
C LEU A 52 3.28 -21.32 -14.31
N LYS A 53 3.75 -22.48 -13.81
CA LYS A 53 3.17 -23.81 -14.08
C LYS A 53 2.92 -24.08 -15.57
N GLY A 54 3.82 -23.62 -16.44
CA GLY A 54 3.72 -23.79 -17.90
C GLY A 54 3.02 -22.64 -18.65
N THR A 55 2.47 -21.65 -17.94
CA THR A 55 1.94 -20.42 -18.56
C THR A 55 3.09 -19.61 -19.16
N ASN A 56 2.92 -19.10 -20.38
CA ASN A 56 3.96 -18.27 -21.01
C ASN A 56 3.89 -16.84 -20.44
N LEU A 57 5.01 -16.33 -19.92
CA LEU A 57 5.11 -14.96 -19.41
C LEU A 57 4.58 -13.93 -20.43
N THR A 58 4.91 -14.07 -21.71
CA THR A 58 4.51 -13.09 -22.75
C THR A 58 3.02 -13.09 -23.08
N SER A 59 2.26 -14.07 -22.60
CA SER A 59 0.80 -14.14 -22.76
C SER A 59 0.04 -13.32 -21.72
N LEU A 60 0.72 -12.87 -20.65
CA LEU A 60 0.15 -12.08 -19.57
C LEU A 60 0.11 -10.59 -19.90
N SER A 61 -0.63 -9.78 -19.15
CA SER A 61 -0.61 -8.33 -19.33
C SER A 61 0.81 -7.76 -19.12
N PRO A 62 1.23 -6.71 -19.86
CA PRO A 62 2.52 -6.05 -19.65
C PRO A 62 2.82 -5.70 -18.20
N THR A 63 1.82 -5.23 -17.47
CA THR A 63 1.91 -4.94 -16.04
C THR A 63 2.17 -6.17 -15.19
N LEU A 64 1.44 -7.26 -15.42
CA LEU A 64 1.64 -8.49 -14.66
C LEU A 64 2.99 -9.12 -14.99
N GLN A 65 3.45 -9.02 -16.24
CA GLN A 65 4.81 -9.44 -16.61
C GLN A 65 5.87 -8.72 -15.76
N ARG A 66 5.78 -7.39 -15.64
CA ARG A 66 6.71 -6.60 -14.81
C ARG A 66 6.59 -6.92 -13.33
N ALA A 67 5.36 -7.05 -12.82
CA ALA A 67 5.12 -7.39 -11.42
C ALA A 67 5.70 -8.78 -11.07
N LEU A 68 5.52 -9.78 -11.94
CA LEU A 68 6.09 -11.12 -11.76
C LEU A 68 7.61 -11.13 -11.82
N LEU A 69 8.21 -10.40 -12.76
CA LEU A 69 9.67 -10.27 -12.85
C LEU A 69 10.23 -9.59 -11.60
N TRP A 70 9.60 -8.49 -11.17
CA TRP A 70 9.95 -7.80 -9.93
C TRP A 70 9.85 -8.74 -8.74
N ASP A 71 8.67 -9.31 -8.45
CA ASP A 71 8.44 -10.16 -7.27
C ASP A 71 9.31 -11.42 -7.26
N ALA A 72 9.66 -11.97 -8.42
CA ALA A 72 10.57 -13.11 -8.52
C ALA A 72 12.05 -12.74 -8.27
N GLY A 73 12.35 -11.45 -8.04
CA GLY A 73 13.72 -10.94 -7.94
C GLY A 73 14.47 -11.01 -9.25
N TYR A 74 13.78 -10.98 -10.39
CA TYR A 74 14.39 -11.12 -11.71
C TYR A 74 14.50 -9.75 -12.39
N VAL A 75 15.65 -9.10 -12.17
CA VAL A 75 15.89 -7.70 -12.56
C VAL A 75 16.75 -7.65 -13.82
N ARG A 76 16.42 -6.74 -14.75
CA ARG A 76 17.19 -6.59 -16.00
C ARG A 76 18.57 -6.01 -15.67
N THR A 77 19.62 -6.46 -16.33
CA THR A 77 20.91 -5.75 -16.26
C THR A 77 20.88 -4.51 -17.16
N ASN A 78 21.82 -3.61 -16.95
CA ASN A 78 22.05 -2.47 -17.83
C ASN A 78 22.82 -2.81 -19.12
N SER A 79 23.06 -4.09 -19.42
CA SER A 79 23.70 -4.49 -20.68
C SER A 79 22.75 -4.29 -21.85
N GLN A 80 23.18 -3.51 -22.86
CA GLN A 80 22.36 -3.19 -24.03
C GLN A 80 22.18 -4.37 -25.00
N GLU A 81 22.99 -5.43 -24.88
CA GLU A 81 23.10 -6.43 -25.96
C GLU A 81 22.22 -7.68 -25.79
N ASP A 82 21.73 -8.01 -24.59
CA ASP A 82 21.24 -9.38 -24.34
C ASP A 82 19.86 -9.54 -23.67
N ASN A 83 19.11 -8.47 -23.38
CA ASN A 83 17.92 -8.55 -22.52
C ASN A 83 18.19 -9.43 -21.29
N SER A 84 19.40 -9.29 -20.73
CA SER A 84 19.89 -10.19 -19.70
C SER A 84 19.27 -9.83 -18.36
N TYR A 85 18.88 -10.84 -17.61
CA TYR A 85 18.27 -10.72 -16.30
C TYR A 85 19.09 -11.45 -15.25
N VAL A 86 19.13 -10.89 -14.06
CA VAL A 86 19.88 -11.42 -12.91
C VAL A 86 18.94 -11.73 -11.77
N ASN A 87 19.29 -12.76 -11.00
CA ASN A 87 18.55 -13.10 -9.79
C ASN A 87 19.05 -12.24 -8.63
N VAL A 88 18.13 -11.48 -8.07
CA VAL A 88 18.25 -10.80 -6.79
C VAL A 88 17.74 -11.76 -5.72
N PHE A 89 18.55 -11.97 -4.72
CA PHE A 89 18.19 -12.75 -3.55
C PHE A 89 17.85 -11.80 -2.41
N VAL A 90 16.92 -12.20 -1.56
CA VAL A 90 16.53 -11.47 -0.36
C VAL A 90 16.80 -12.33 0.85
N LEU A 91 16.65 -11.78 2.05
CA LEU A 91 16.67 -12.61 3.25
C LEU A 91 15.58 -13.69 3.15
N CYS A 92 15.87 -14.91 3.60
CA CYS A 92 14.91 -16.01 3.45
C CYS A 92 13.57 -15.70 4.16
N GLY A 93 12.46 -15.94 3.45
CA GLY A 93 11.11 -15.58 3.91
C GLY A 93 10.60 -14.24 3.39
N HIS A 94 11.47 -13.40 2.83
CA HIS A 94 11.12 -12.06 2.37
C HIS A 94 10.69 -12.00 0.89
N THR A 95 10.09 -10.88 0.52
CA THR A 95 9.70 -10.45 -0.83
C THR A 95 10.66 -9.38 -1.36
N MET A 96 10.47 -8.94 -2.61
CA MET A 96 11.26 -7.83 -3.15
C MET A 96 10.88 -6.47 -2.57
N SER A 97 9.65 -6.30 -2.08
CA SER A 97 9.25 -5.07 -1.37
C SER A 97 10.03 -4.87 -0.07
N ASP A 98 10.53 -5.95 0.54
CA ASP A 98 11.34 -5.86 1.76
C ASP A 98 12.77 -5.34 1.50
N THR A 99 13.16 -5.20 0.23
CA THR A 99 14.52 -4.77 -0.12
C THR A 99 14.74 -3.27 0.04
N PHE A 100 13.66 -2.49 0.06
CA PHE A 100 13.74 -1.05 0.28
C PHE A 100 14.27 -0.73 1.68
N LEU A 101 15.16 0.26 1.75
CA LEU A 101 15.71 0.76 3.00
C LEU A 101 15.03 2.09 3.34
N GLY A 102 14.46 2.16 4.53
CA GLY A 102 13.93 3.41 5.08
C GLY A 102 15.04 4.40 5.41
N LEU A 103 14.70 5.69 5.42
CA LEU A 103 15.60 6.79 5.79
C LEU A 103 16.26 6.61 7.17
N ASP A 104 15.57 5.91 8.07
CA ASP A 104 15.99 5.55 9.41
C ASP A 104 17.05 4.44 9.47
N SER A 105 17.19 3.64 8.40
CA SER A 105 18.25 2.63 8.26
C SER A 105 19.56 3.21 7.75
N ILE A 106 19.57 4.47 7.32
CA ILE A 106 20.76 5.14 6.79
C ILE A 106 21.49 5.89 7.90
N ASN A 107 22.71 5.45 8.22
CA ASN A 107 23.59 6.18 9.14
C ASN A 107 24.06 7.48 8.50
N ARG A 108 23.39 8.58 8.83
CA ARG A 108 23.66 9.92 8.26
C ARG A 108 25.07 10.46 8.54
N THR A 109 25.77 9.91 9.53
CA THR A 109 27.14 10.29 9.84
C THR A 109 28.12 9.62 8.87
N ALA A 110 27.83 8.37 8.48
CA ALA A 110 28.61 7.60 7.51
C ALA A 110 28.19 7.88 6.07
N CYS A 111 26.95 8.36 5.87
CA CYS A 111 26.34 8.56 4.57
C CYS A 111 25.63 9.93 4.52
N PRO A 112 26.33 10.97 4.04
CA PRO A 112 25.74 12.29 3.84
C PRO A 112 24.51 12.20 2.94
N LEU A 113 23.45 12.92 3.33
CA LEU A 113 22.19 12.94 2.60
C LEU A 113 21.99 14.27 1.86
N ASP A 114 21.72 14.17 0.57
CA ASP A 114 21.21 15.28 -0.23
C ASP A 114 19.68 15.29 -0.21
N VAL A 115 19.11 16.45 0.11
CA VAL A 115 17.65 16.65 0.17
C VAL A 115 17.14 17.26 -1.12
N CYS A 116 16.39 16.48 -1.88
CA CYS A 116 15.84 16.87 -3.16
C CYS A 116 14.56 17.67 -3.01
N LYS A 117 14.71 18.98 -2.76
CA LYS A 117 13.59 19.91 -2.44
C LYS A 117 12.41 19.87 -3.41
N GLN A 118 12.64 19.60 -4.70
CA GLN A 118 11.59 19.58 -5.72
C GLN A 118 10.55 18.48 -5.47
N PHE A 119 11.00 17.36 -4.92
CA PHE A 119 10.19 16.15 -4.71
C PHE A 119 10.21 15.67 -3.25
N SER A 120 10.90 16.42 -2.37
CA SER A 120 11.07 16.15 -0.94
C SER A 120 11.50 14.71 -0.61
N TYR A 121 12.40 14.13 -1.41
CA TYR A 121 13.06 12.85 -1.12
C TYR A 121 14.54 13.04 -0.75
N ASN A 122 15.15 12.02 -0.15
CA ASN A 122 16.55 12.01 0.27
C ASN A 122 17.39 11.07 -0.59
N LEU A 123 18.65 11.43 -0.78
CA LEU A 123 19.62 10.71 -1.59
C LEU A 123 20.92 10.53 -0.79
N ALA A 124 21.51 9.33 -0.77
CA ALA A 124 22.87 9.12 -0.28
C ALA A 124 23.84 9.12 -1.46
N THR A 125 24.74 10.10 -1.49
CA THR A 125 25.71 10.28 -2.58
C THR A 125 26.84 9.26 -2.49
N SER A 126 27.71 9.23 -3.51
CA SER A 126 28.88 8.36 -3.58
C SER A 126 29.91 8.56 -2.47
N ASP A 127 29.81 9.64 -1.68
CA ASP A 127 30.68 9.90 -0.52
C ASP A 127 30.28 9.08 0.73
N CYS A 128 29.22 8.28 0.60
CA CYS A 128 28.73 7.38 1.63
C CYS A 128 29.62 6.15 1.76
N ASP A 129 29.96 5.77 3.00
CA ASP A 129 30.70 4.54 3.29
C ASP A 129 29.88 3.32 2.84
N ALA A 130 30.32 2.71 1.75
CA ALA A 130 29.61 1.60 1.13
C ALA A 130 29.62 0.36 2.04
N ALA A 131 30.60 0.21 2.94
CA ALA A 131 30.58 -0.87 3.93
C ALA A 131 29.42 -0.69 4.93
N SER A 132 29.19 0.55 5.37
CA SER A 132 28.05 0.90 6.25
C SER A 132 26.71 0.62 5.57
N ILE A 133 26.55 0.95 4.29
CA ILE A 133 25.32 0.61 3.55
C ILE A 133 25.22 -0.89 3.28
N ALA A 134 26.31 -1.55 2.86
CA ALA A 134 26.35 -2.99 2.61
C ALA A 134 25.84 -3.79 3.81
N ALA A 135 26.14 -3.35 5.04
CA ALA A 135 25.66 -3.98 6.26
C ALA A 135 24.14 -3.90 6.43
N GLN A 136 23.52 -2.81 5.95
CA GLN A 136 22.08 -2.55 6.04
C GLN A 136 21.28 -3.14 4.85
N THR A 137 21.94 -3.51 3.75
CA THR A 137 21.27 -4.06 2.57
C THR A 137 20.42 -5.28 2.90
N ARG A 138 19.24 -5.35 2.28
CA ARG A 138 18.25 -6.43 2.42
C ARG A 138 18.12 -7.32 1.18
N CYS A 139 18.95 -7.05 0.17
CA CYS A 139 19.11 -7.89 -1.01
C CYS A 139 20.57 -8.21 -1.28
N ALA A 140 20.78 -9.28 -2.04
CA ALA A 140 22.08 -9.78 -2.42
C ALA A 140 22.10 -10.26 -3.87
N VAL A 141 23.26 -10.16 -4.50
CA VAL A 141 23.50 -10.68 -5.86
C VAL A 141 24.75 -11.55 -5.80
N ALA A 142 24.69 -12.69 -6.49
CA ALA A 142 25.80 -13.62 -6.57
C ALA A 142 27.01 -13.00 -7.29
N ASP A 143 28.21 -13.49 -6.95
CA ASP A 143 29.48 -12.95 -7.42
C ASP A 143 29.92 -13.41 -8.82
N ASP A 144 29.13 -14.28 -9.45
CA ASP A 144 29.36 -14.87 -10.77
C ASP A 144 28.78 -14.04 -11.94
N ILE A 145 28.20 -12.88 -11.64
CA ILE A 145 27.55 -12.00 -12.60
C ILE A 145 28.45 -10.79 -12.91
N SER A 146 28.51 -10.39 -14.18
CA SER A 146 29.14 -9.15 -14.62
C SER A 146 28.07 -8.15 -15.07
N ILE A 147 28.03 -6.98 -14.42
CA ILE A 147 27.12 -5.88 -14.73
C ILE A 147 27.97 -4.66 -15.08
N THR A 148 27.51 -3.83 -16.01
CA THR A 148 28.26 -2.64 -16.43
C THR A 148 28.34 -1.65 -15.28
N ALA A 149 29.56 -1.22 -14.95
CA ALA A 149 29.79 -0.26 -13.88
C ALA A 149 29.18 1.11 -14.24
N THR A 150 28.55 1.77 -13.28
CA THR A 150 28.05 3.15 -13.45
C THR A 150 28.18 3.92 -12.14
N THR A 151 28.48 5.21 -12.27
CA THR A 151 28.43 6.12 -11.13
C THR A 151 26.99 6.53 -10.87
N MET A 152 26.49 6.21 -9.68
CA MET A 152 25.16 6.60 -9.23
C MET A 152 25.12 6.70 -7.70
N PRO A 153 24.10 7.33 -7.12
CA PRO A 153 23.91 7.36 -5.68
C PRO A 153 23.82 5.96 -5.07
N VAL A 154 24.33 5.78 -3.84
CA VAL A 154 24.36 4.47 -3.16
C VAL A 154 22.96 4.05 -2.71
N TRP A 155 22.13 5.03 -2.40
CA TRP A 155 20.75 4.84 -1.96
C TRP A 155 19.95 6.09 -2.31
N ALA A 156 18.68 5.90 -2.64
CA ALA A 156 17.72 6.98 -2.77
C ALA A 156 16.44 6.51 -2.11
N GLN A 157 15.83 7.42 -1.35
CA GLN A 157 14.54 7.17 -0.74
C GLN A 157 13.54 6.75 -1.80
N GLU A 158 12.69 5.80 -1.41
CA GLU A 158 11.48 5.36 -2.10
C GLU A 158 10.84 6.47 -2.94
N GLY A 159 10.63 6.17 -4.21
CA GLY A 159 9.99 7.05 -5.18
C GLY A 159 8.83 6.34 -5.85
N ASP A 160 7.79 7.10 -6.16
CA ASP A 160 6.69 6.62 -6.99
C ASP A 160 7.24 6.16 -8.35
N ILE A 161 6.79 5.00 -8.82
CA ILE A 161 7.06 4.57 -10.19
C ILE A 161 6.11 5.29 -11.14
N ASP A 162 6.47 5.30 -12.42
CA ASP A 162 5.58 5.75 -13.48
C ASP A 162 5.28 4.63 -14.50
N GLY A 163 4.48 4.93 -15.51
CA GLY A 163 4.12 3.97 -16.57
C GLY A 163 5.32 3.45 -17.39
N SER A 164 6.49 4.07 -17.28
CA SER A 164 7.72 3.62 -17.94
C SER A 164 8.59 2.70 -17.07
N PHE A 165 8.07 2.27 -15.91
CA PHE A 165 8.80 1.45 -14.94
C PHE A 165 9.58 0.30 -15.57
N ASP A 166 10.91 0.39 -15.50
CA ASP A 166 11.84 -0.60 -16.01
C ASP A 166 13.06 -0.69 -15.08
N ALA A 167 12.92 -1.48 -14.02
CA ALA A 167 13.98 -1.67 -13.04
C ALA A 167 15.20 -2.36 -13.67
N GLN A 168 16.35 -1.71 -13.50
CA GLN A 168 17.64 -2.19 -13.98
C GLN A 168 18.63 -2.31 -12.82
N MET A 169 19.51 -3.29 -12.96
CA MET A 169 20.63 -3.54 -12.07
C MET A 169 21.88 -2.89 -12.64
N TYR A 170 22.58 -2.18 -11.76
CA TYR A 170 23.86 -1.55 -11.98
C TYR A 170 24.89 -2.07 -10.98
N GLN A 171 26.17 -1.88 -11.27
CA GLN A 171 27.26 -2.20 -10.35
C GLN A 171 28.04 -0.93 -10.08
N GLU A 172 28.42 -0.70 -8.83
CA GLU A 172 29.37 0.36 -8.49
C GLU A 172 30.38 -0.14 -7.48
N THR A 173 31.63 0.30 -7.63
CA THR A 173 32.70 -0.01 -6.67
C THR A 173 33.13 1.26 -5.97
N TYR A 174 32.94 1.27 -4.66
CA TYR A 174 33.27 2.37 -3.79
C TYR A 174 34.62 2.12 -3.14
N SER A 175 35.47 3.13 -3.12
CA SER A 175 36.79 3.08 -2.49
C SER A 175 36.74 3.77 -1.13
N ASP A 176 36.48 3.00 -0.08
CA ASP A 176 36.40 3.51 1.29
C ASP A 176 37.66 3.15 2.05
N SER A 177 38.43 4.15 2.49
CA SER A 177 39.59 3.98 3.39
C SER A 177 40.65 2.94 2.94
N GLY A 178 40.74 2.68 1.63
CA GLY A 178 41.70 1.73 1.03
C GLY A 178 41.14 0.32 0.79
N THR A 179 39.88 0.05 1.14
CA THR A 179 39.16 -1.17 0.74
C THR A 179 38.13 -0.84 -0.34
N ASN A 180 38.08 -1.66 -1.38
CA ASN A 180 37.05 -1.54 -2.41
C ASN A 180 35.84 -2.40 -2.05
N SER A 181 34.68 -1.76 -1.91
CA SER A 181 33.40 -2.40 -1.67
C SER A 181 32.55 -2.31 -2.93
N THR A 182 32.12 -3.46 -3.46
CA THR A 182 31.21 -3.51 -4.60
C THR A 182 29.77 -3.67 -4.12
N LEU A 183 28.91 -2.74 -4.56
CA LEU A 183 27.47 -2.84 -4.40
C LEU A 183 26.82 -3.00 -5.77
N TYR A 184 25.70 -3.69 -5.78
CA TYR A 184 24.78 -3.74 -6.90
C TYR A 184 23.59 -2.86 -6.59
N LEU A 185 23.12 -2.08 -7.55
CA LEU A 185 22.14 -1.02 -7.32
C LEU A 185 20.96 -1.26 -8.26
N ILE A 186 19.76 -1.41 -7.69
CA ILE A 186 18.53 -1.51 -8.47
C ILE A 186 17.90 -0.13 -8.54
N THR A 187 17.61 0.34 -9.74
CA THR A 187 16.87 1.59 -9.94
C THR A 187 16.06 1.57 -11.23
N GLU A 188 15.22 2.57 -11.42
CA GLU A 188 14.45 2.77 -12.63
C GLU A 188 15.10 3.84 -13.52
N GLY A 189 15.48 3.46 -14.74
CA GLY A 189 16.09 4.37 -15.72
C GLY A 189 17.62 4.40 -15.71
N THR A 190 18.21 5.19 -16.62
CA THR A 190 19.66 5.23 -16.91
C THR A 190 20.37 6.49 -16.44
N GLU A 191 19.63 7.51 -15.99
CA GLU A 191 20.18 8.82 -15.63
C GLU A 191 19.75 9.20 -14.22
N ILE A 192 20.36 8.57 -13.22
CA ILE A 192 20.43 9.18 -11.89
C ILE A 192 21.83 9.80 -11.84
N ASP A 193 21.91 11.08 -12.22
CA ASP A 193 23.11 11.83 -11.92
C ASP A 193 23.31 11.84 -10.39
N SER A 194 24.50 12.17 -9.91
CA SER A 194 24.77 12.30 -8.48
C SER A 194 24.00 13.46 -7.81
N LYS A 195 22.95 13.97 -8.46
CA LYS A 195 22.12 15.09 -8.05
C LYS A 195 20.65 14.68 -8.09
N CYS A 196 19.81 15.59 -7.62
CA CYS A 196 18.38 15.38 -7.59
C CYS A 196 17.81 15.30 -9.01
N ALA A 197 17.50 14.09 -9.44
CA ALA A 197 16.84 13.82 -10.71
C ALA A 197 15.54 14.63 -10.87
N SER A 198 15.13 14.83 -12.13
CA SER A 198 13.90 15.56 -12.46
C SER A 198 12.61 14.81 -12.12
N ALA A 199 12.71 13.59 -11.60
CA ALA A 199 11.61 12.79 -11.07
C ALA A 199 12.11 12.01 -9.84
N PRO A 200 11.25 11.73 -8.84
CA PRO A 200 11.62 10.85 -7.75
C PRO A 200 11.92 9.46 -8.31
N ARG A 201 13.03 8.87 -7.86
CA ARG A 201 13.48 7.53 -8.24
C ARG A 201 14.05 6.87 -7.01
N PHE A 202 13.78 5.58 -6.82
CA PHE A 202 14.40 4.81 -5.75
C PHE A 202 15.77 4.28 -6.20
N VAL A 203 16.67 4.05 -5.25
CA VAL A 203 17.87 3.25 -5.47
C VAL A 203 18.01 2.26 -4.33
N ILE A 204 17.95 0.97 -4.66
CA ILE A 204 18.04 -0.13 -3.70
C ILE A 204 19.44 -0.73 -3.75
N PRO A 205 20.23 -0.61 -2.68
CA PRO A 205 21.52 -1.26 -2.61
C PRO A 205 21.39 -2.74 -2.25
N CYS A 206 22.02 -3.57 -3.06
CA CYS A 206 22.21 -4.99 -2.84
C CYS A 206 23.70 -5.30 -2.68
N ARG A 207 24.02 -6.17 -1.73
CA ARG A 207 25.41 -6.58 -1.50
C ARG A 207 25.83 -7.71 -2.42
N LYS A 208 27.11 -7.74 -2.76
CA LYS A 208 27.75 -8.91 -3.37
C LYS A 208 27.87 -10.03 -2.33
N VAL A 209 27.51 -11.25 -2.70
CA VAL A 209 27.65 -12.46 -1.87
C VAL A 209 28.29 -13.59 -2.68
N ALA A 210 28.94 -14.53 -1.98
CA ALA A 210 29.48 -15.70 -2.64
C ALA A 210 28.34 -16.55 -3.20
N SER A 211 28.54 -17.12 -4.39
CA SER A 211 27.56 -18.02 -5.02
C SER A 211 27.13 -19.17 -4.10
N THR A 212 28.00 -19.63 -3.20
CA THR A 212 27.66 -20.67 -2.20
C THR A 212 26.63 -20.23 -1.16
N ASP A 213 26.53 -18.93 -0.87
CA ASP A 213 25.60 -18.39 0.14
C ASP A 213 24.16 -18.31 -0.39
N VAL A 214 24.01 -18.43 -1.72
CA VAL A 214 22.73 -18.43 -2.43
C VAL A 214 22.36 -19.81 -3.01
N THR A 215 23.14 -20.87 -2.75
CA THR A 215 22.82 -22.24 -3.22
C THR A 215 21.86 -22.98 -2.28
N PHE A 216 20.99 -23.83 -2.86
CA PHE A 216 19.88 -24.51 -2.18
C PHE A 216 20.27 -25.67 -1.23
N THR A 217 21.56 -26.01 -1.12
CA THR A 217 22.01 -27.23 -0.45
C THR A 217 22.41 -27.04 1.02
N LYS A 218 22.42 -25.81 1.55
CA LYS A 218 22.70 -25.53 2.96
C LYS A 218 21.41 -25.29 3.74
N GLN A 219 21.22 -26.02 4.83
CA GLN A 219 20.09 -25.87 5.76
C GLN A 219 20.06 -24.50 6.49
N GLU A 220 21.15 -23.73 6.42
CA GLU A 220 21.32 -22.42 7.05
C GLU A 220 21.50 -21.31 5.99
N LYS A 221 20.66 -21.32 4.95
CA LYS A 221 20.73 -20.30 3.90
C LYS A 221 20.27 -18.96 4.46
N LYS A 222 21.10 -17.92 4.33
CA LYS A 222 20.71 -16.54 4.66
C LYS A 222 19.92 -15.86 3.54
N TRP A 223 20.28 -16.14 2.28
CA TRP A 223 19.76 -15.43 1.10
C TRP A 223 18.94 -16.36 0.19
N CYS A 224 17.64 -16.15 0.03
CA CYS A 224 16.74 -16.97 -0.78
C CYS A 224 16.24 -16.20 -2.01
N PRO A 225 15.78 -16.89 -3.07
CA PRO A 225 14.89 -16.25 -4.04
C PRO A 225 13.71 -15.63 -3.30
N PRO A 226 13.24 -14.46 -3.71
CA PRO A 226 12.11 -13.82 -3.04
C PRO A 226 10.84 -14.66 -3.19
N THR A 227 9.97 -14.57 -2.18
CA THR A 227 8.62 -15.13 -2.25
C THR A 227 7.76 -14.22 -3.12
N ILE A 228 7.00 -14.79 -4.05
CA ILE A 228 6.00 -14.03 -4.82
C ILE A 228 4.91 -13.57 -3.86
N SER A 229 4.59 -12.27 -3.85
CA SER A 229 3.58 -11.72 -2.95
C SER A 229 2.20 -12.34 -3.20
N LEU A 230 1.34 -12.35 -2.18
CA LEU A 230 -0.06 -12.77 -2.35
C LEU A 230 -0.77 -11.92 -3.43
N GLY A 231 -0.44 -10.63 -3.50
CA GLY A 231 -0.95 -9.70 -4.51
C GLY A 231 -0.69 -10.17 -5.94
N VAL A 232 0.59 -10.39 -6.28
CA VAL A 232 0.96 -10.86 -7.62
C VAL A 232 0.39 -12.26 -7.89
N SER A 233 0.34 -13.13 -6.88
CA SER A 233 -0.22 -14.47 -7.01
C SER A 233 -1.69 -14.46 -7.43
N LEU A 234 -2.52 -13.70 -6.71
CA LEU A 234 -3.95 -13.57 -7.01
C LEU A 234 -4.20 -12.81 -8.32
N TRP A 235 -3.33 -11.85 -8.66
CA TRP A 235 -3.41 -11.17 -9.94
C TRP A 235 -3.18 -12.16 -11.09
N PHE A 236 -2.13 -12.97 -11.02
CA PHE A 236 -1.85 -14.02 -12.00
C PHE A 236 -3.00 -15.01 -12.15
N GLU A 237 -3.57 -15.49 -11.05
CA GLU A 237 -4.74 -16.38 -11.08
C GLU A 237 -5.94 -15.72 -11.76
N SER A 238 -6.17 -14.43 -11.51
CA SER A 238 -7.28 -13.70 -12.11
C SER A 238 -7.16 -13.50 -13.63
N GLU A 239 -5.96 -13.22 -14.14
CA GLU A 239 -5.72 -13.06 -15.59
C GLU A 239 -5.78 -14.41 -16.33
N THR A 240 -5.16 -15.44 -15.74
CA THR A 240 -5.17 -16.78 -16.34
C THR A 240 -6.58 -17.37 -16.37
N ALA A 241 -7.39 -17.18 -15.33
CA ALA A 241 -8.80 -17.58 -15.34
C ALA A 241 -9.62 -16.85 -16.43
N ALA A 242 -9.39 -15.55 -16.62
CA ALA A 242 -10.07 -14.77 -17.65
C ALA A 242 -9.72 -15.27 -19.08
N SER A 243 -8.46 -15.65 -19.31
CA SER A 243 -8.01 -16.18 -20.61
C SER A 243 -8.66 -17.52 -20.98
N LEU A 244 -8.93 -18.38 -19.99
CA LEU A 244 -9.63 -19.66 -20.21
C LEU A 244 -11.11 -19.46 -20.54
N SER A 245 -11.75 -18.48 -19.89
CA SER A 245 -13.16 -18.18 -20.10
C SER A 245 -13.46 -17.59 -21.48
N SER A 246 -12.52 -16.79 -22.03
CA SER A 246 -12.64 -16.22 -23.38
C SER A 246 -12.42 -17.26 -24.47
N SER A 247 -11.47 -18.18 -24.29
CA SER A 247 -11.16 -19.24 -25.25
C SER A 247 -12.28 -20.27 -25.46
N SER A 248 -13.23 -20.37 -24.51
CA SER A 248 -14.31 -21.37 -24.55
C SER A 248 -15.52 -20.94 -25.40
N ASN A 249 -15.62 -19.67 -25.79
CA ASN A 249 -16.77 -19.15 -26.55
C ASN A 249 -16.58 -19.18 -28.08
N ASP A 250 -15.35 -19.42 -28.56
CA ASP A 250 -15.04 -19.38 -30.01
C ASP A 250 -15.25 -20.71 -30.75
N MET A 251 -15.78 -21.76 -30.08
CA MET A 251 -16.14 -23.03 -30.75
C MET A 251 -17.63 -23.21 -31.06
N ALA A 252 -18.48 -22.23 -30.76
CA ALA A 252 -19.93 -22.30 -31.04
C ALA A 252 -20.40 -21.14 -31.91
N GLY A 253 -20.06 -21.15 -33.21
CA GLY A 253 -20.55 -20.11 -34.12
C GLY A 253 -20.02 -20.14 -35.55
N GLY A 254 -20.13 -21.28 -36.24
CA GLY A 254 -19.99 -21.32 -37.70
C GLY A 254 -21.33 -21.00 -38.39
N SER A 255 -21.27 -20.17 -39.46
CA SER A 255 -22.36 -19.72 -40.38
C SER A 255 -23.00 -18.38 -39.98
N THR A 256 -23.12 -17.32 -40.80
CA THR A 256 -22.93 -17.10 -42.25
C THR A 256 -22.77 -15.58 -42.56
N THR A 257 -22.05 -15.31 -43.65
CA THR A 257 -22.02 -14.15 -44.58
C THR A 257 -22.86 -12.87 -44.38
N SER A 258 -22.13 -11.74 -44.45
CA SER A 258 -22.31 -10.50 -45.25
C SER A 258 -23.68 -9.86 -45.45
N GLU A 259 -23.80 -8.55 -45.16
CA GLU A 259 -24.09 -7.52 -46.18
C GLU A 259 -23.92 -6.06 -45.69
N ASN A 260 -23.70 -5.18 -46.68
CA ASN A 260 -23.39 -3.75 -46.62
C ASN A 260 -24.49 -2.86 -46.03
N GLY A 261 -24.10 -1.68 -45.52
CA GLY A 261 -25.02 -0.58 -45.24
C GLY A 261 -24.32 0.75 -44.94
N SER A 262 -24.16 1.58 -45.97
CA SER A 262 -23.75 2.99 -45.89
C SER A 262 -24.94 3.90 -45.57
N SER A 263 -24.80 4.91 -44.69
CA SER A 263 -25.21 6.32 -44.94
C SER A 263 -25.17 7.26 -43.71
N ASN A 264 -24.51 8.40 -43.96
CA ASN A 264 -24.61 9.79 -43.46
C ASN A 264 -25.51 10.28 -42.28
N SER A 265 -24.86 11.18 -41.51
CA SER A 265 -25.30 12.52 -41.04
C SER A 265 -26.19 12.67 -39.79
N SER A 266 -25.72 13.43 -38.79
CA SER A 266 -26.13 14.84 -38.54
C SER A 266 -25.64 15.41 -37.20
N ASN A 267 -25.07 16.63 -37.28
CA ASN A 267 -25.12 17.77 -36.34
C ASN A 267 -25.46 17.54 -34.85
N HIS A 268 -24.45 17.34 -34.01
CA HIS A 268 -24.53 17.54 -32.54
C HIS A 268 -23.22 18.11 -31.97
N THR A 269 -22.88 19.36 -32.30
CA THR A 269 -21.59 19.97 -31.83
C THR A 269 -21.78 21.24 -31.01
N ALA A 270 -22.95 21.87 -31.01
CA ALA A 270 -23.16 23.14 -30.28
C ALA A 270 -23.45 22.96 -28.77
N ALA A 271 -24.16 21.90 -28.37
CA ALA A 271 -24.56 21.69 -26.96
C ALA A 271 -23.39 21.22 -26.07
N LEU A 272 -22.46 20.46 -26.64
CA LEU A 272 -21.34 19.86 -25.90
C LEU A 272 -20.28 20.91 -25.54
N VAL A 273 -20.05 21.89 -26.42
CA VAL A 273 -19.10 22.99 -26.19
C VAL A 273 -19.59 23.93 -25.07
N LEU A 274 -20.90 24.18 -24.99
CA LEU A 274 -21.47 25.03 -23.93
C LEU A 274 -21.38 24.37 -22.55
N GLY A 275 -21.55 23.04 -22.48
CA GLY A 275 -21.42 22.28 -21.23
C GLY A 275 -20.00 22.31 -20.67
N ILE A 276 -18.99 22.17 -21.53
CA ILE A 276 -17.58 22.23 -21.13
C ILE A 276 -17.20 23.64 -20.63
N ALA A 277 -17.68 24.69 -21.29
CA ALA A 277 -17.39 26.07 -20.87
C ALA A 277 -17.98 26.40 -19.49
N LEU A 278 -19.20 25.91 -19.19
CA LEU A 278 -19.83 26.06 -17.88
C LEU A 278 -19.12 25.26 -16.78
N GLY A 279 -18.67 24.04 -17.12
CA GLY A 279 -17.86 23.22 -16.21
C GLY A 279 -16.55 23.91 -15.83
N LEU A 280 -15.83 24.47 -16.80
CA LEU A 280 -14.57 25.19 -16.55
C LEU A 280 -14.78 26.45 -15.70
N ALA A 281 -15.88 27.18 -15.90
CA ALA A 281 -16.20 28.37 -15.10
C ALA A 281 -16.47 28.04 -13.63
N LEU A 282 -17.15 26.91 -13.35
CA LEU A 282 -17.41 26.46 -11.97
C LEU A 282 -16.14 26.02 -11.26
N VAL A 283 -15.25 25.29 -11.95
CA VAL A 283 -13.95 24.90 -11.41
C VAL A 283 -13.10 26.13 -11.10
N ALA A 284 -13.05 27.12 -12.00
CA ALA A 284 -12.33 28.37 -11.76
C ALA A 284 -12.88 29.14 -10.54
N CYS A 285 -14.20 29.18 -10.36
CA CYS A 285 -14.82 29.81 -9.19
C CYS A 285 -14.48 29.07 -7.88
N ALA A 286 -14.47 27.74 -7.89
CA ALA A 286 -14.10 26.93 -6.72
C ALA A 286 -12.63 27.13 -6.32
N VAL A 287 -11.72 27.20 -7.30
CA VAL A 287 -10.29 27.49 -7.07
C VAL A 287 -10.11 28.89 -6.49
N LEU A 288 -10.77 29.91 -7.06
CA LEU A 288 -10.71 31.28 -6.53
C LEU A 288 -11.26 31.38 -5.10
N PHE A 289 -12.35 30.66 -4.79
CA PHE A 289 -12.91 30.62 -3.44
C PHE A 289 -11.97 29.93 -2.43
N TYR A 290 -11.31 28.86 -2.85
CA TYR A 290 -10.31 28.16 -2.04
C TYR A 290 -9.10 29.05 -1.75
N LEU A 291 -8.56 29.73 -2.76
CA LEU A 291 -7.46 30.67 -2.60
C LEU A 291 -7.83 31.85 -1.70
N TYR A 292 -9.07 32.34 -1.79
CA TYR A 292 -9.58 33.39 -0.90
C TYR A 292 -9.69 32.92 0.57
N ARG A 293 -10.09 31.67 0.84
CA ARG A 293 -10.07 31.12 2.21
C ARG A 293 -8.66 30.96 2.75
N LYS A 294 -7.73 30.48 1.91
CA LYS A 294 -6.33 30.29 2.31
C LYS A 294 -5.66 31.61 2.71
N SER A 295 -5.94 32.70 2.00
CA SER A 295 -5.45 34.05 2.33
C SER A 295 -5.82 34.53 3.75
N LYS A 296 -6.83 33.96 4.40
CA LYS A 296 -7.22 34.34 5.77
C LYS A 296 -6.56 33.51 6.87
N GLN A 297 -5.82 32.46 6.55
CA GLN A 297 -5.27 31.52 7.55
C GLN A 297 -3.80 31.79 7.94
N ASP A 298 -3.11 32.71 7.27
CA ASP A 298 -1.67 32.97 7.50
C ASP A 298 -1.34 33.93 8.66
N THR A 299 -2.26 34.16 9.61
CA THR A 299 -2.00 35.02 10.80
C THR A 299 -2.10 34.26 12.12
N SER A 300 -1.24 33.26 12.33
CA SER A 300 -0.77 32.86 13.69
C SER A 300 0.23 31.71 13.60
N LYS A 301 1.51 31.98 13.90
CA LYS A 301 2.51 30.93 14.15
C LYS A 301 3.17 31.16 15.51
N PRO A 302 3.12 30.22 16.47
CA PRO A 302 3.95 30.24 17.66
C PRO A 302 5.36 29.65 17.39
N PRO A 303 6.35 29.91 18.28
CA PRO A 303 7.73 29.44 18.12
C PRO A 303 7.90 27.94 18.44
N PRO A 304 8.99 27.30 17.96
CA PRO A 304 9.18 25.86 18.01
C PRO A 304 9.69 25.35 19.38
N THR A 305 9.17 24.21 19.81
CA THR A 305 9.59 23.42 20.98
C THR A 305 10.79 22.49 20.64
N PRO A 306 11.65 22.11 21.61
CA PRO A 306 12.89 21.38 21.36
C PRO A 306 12.72 19.86 21.20
N GLY A 307 13.60 19.28 20.39
CA GLY A 307 13.52 17.96 19.74
C GLY A 307 13.66 16.70 20.62
N TYR A 308 13.03 15.63 20.13
CA TYR A 308 13.32 14.23 20.45
C TYR A 308 14.39 13.69 19.49
N ALA A 309 15.30 12.86 20.00
CA ALA A 309 16.38 12.24 19.22
C ALA A 309 15.85 11.17 18.22
N PRO A 310 16.49 10.99 17.05
CA PRO A 310 16.13 9.94 16.09
C PRO A 310 16.52 8.55 16.63
N LEU A 311 15.63 7.58 16.47
CA LEU A 311 15.85 6.17 16.76
C LEU A 311 16.81 5.57 15.72
N ASP A 312 17.81 4.82 16.18
CA ASP A 312 18.86 4.15 15.40
C ASP A 312 18.34 2.74 15.01
N ASN A 313 17.92 2.57 13.76
CA ASN A 313 17.18 1.37 13.29
C ASN A 313 18.06 0.43 12.48
N GLY A 314 18.95 -0.29 13.16
CA GLY A 314 19.69 -1.41 12.59
C GLY A 314 18.77 -2.61 12.31
N GLN A 315 18.81 -3.10 11.07
CA GLN A 315 18.55 -4.47 10.60
C GLN A 315 17.38 -5.32 11.17
N ARG A 316 16.17 -4.75 11.28
CA ARG A 316 14.94 -5.46 11.67
C ARG A 316 14.56 -6.60 10.70
N ASN A 317 14.82 -7.86 11.08
CA ASN A 317 14.64 -9.06 10.24
C ASN A 317 13.44 -9.95 10.66
N ALA A 318 12.21 -9.46 10.54
CA ALA A 318 11.01 -10.25 10.79
C ALA A 318 9.91 -9.87 9.78
N THR A 319 9.43 -10.80 8.96
CA THR A 319 8.27 -10.61 8.05
C THR A 319 7.30 -11.81 8.01
N THR A 320 6.39 -11.85 8.97
CA THR A 320 5.25 -12.77 8.97
C THR A 320 4.13 -12.19 8.12
N ASP A 321 3.95 -12.67 6.88
CA ASP A 321 2.80 -12.29 6.04
C ASP A 321 1.53 -13.05 6.48
N ILE A 322 0.78 -12.43 7.38
CA ILE A 322 -0.45 -13.01 7.95
C ILE A 322 -1.52 -13.23 6.88
N PRO A 323 -1.85 -12.26 5.99
CA PRO A 323 -2.74 -12.50 4.87
C PRO A 323 -2.34 -13.69 3.97
N ALA A 324 -1.07 -13.80 3.60
CA ALA A 324 -0.61 -14.92 2.76
C ALA A 324 -0.76 -16.27 3.49
N GLN A 325 -0.40 -16.35 4.77
CA GLN A 325 -0.60 -17.57 5.56
C GLN A 325 -2.08 -17.93 5.71
N LEU A 326 -2.96 -16.95 5.94
CA LEU A 326 -4.41 -17.18 6.00
C LEU A 326 -4.96 -17.66 4.66
N HIS A 327 -4.47 -17.11 3.55
CA HIS A 327 -4.85 -17.55 2.21
C HIS A 327 -4.43 -19.01 1.96
N MET A 328 -3.20 -19.38 2.34
CA MET A 328 -2.71 -20.76 2.24
C MET A 328 -3.50 -21.73 3.11
N LEU A 329 -3.89 -21.33 4.33
CA LEU A 329 -4.74 -22.14 5.20
C LEU A 329 -6.15 -22.29 4.61
N GLY A 330 -6.67 -21.25 3.96
CA GLY A 330 -7.92 -21.27 3.20
C GLY A 330 -9.06 -21.94 3.94
N ALA A 331 -9.58 -23.04 3.37
CA ALA A 331 -10.71 -23.81 3.92
C ALA A 331 -10.43 -24.47 5.28
N LEU A 332 -9.18 -24.58 5.73
CA LEU A 332 -8.86 -25.07 7.07
C LEU A 332 -9.30 -24.08 8.15
N VAL A 333 -9.46 -22.80 7.81
CA VAL A 333 -10.02 -21.78 8.70
C VAL A 333 -11.55 -21.85 8.63
N THR A 334 -12.15 -22.63 9.52
CA THR A 334 -13.60 -22.88 9.49
C THR A 334 -14.40 -21.91 10.37
N GLU A 335 -13.78 -21.32 11.39
CA GLU A 335 -14.47 -20.48 12.38
C GLU A 335 -14.34 -19.00 12.02
N ALA A 336 -15.48 -18.34 11.79
CA ALA A 336 -15.51 -16.89 11.57
C ALA A 336 -15.04 -16.15 12.84
N PRO A 337 -14.26 -15.07 12.71
CA PRO A 337 -13.99 -14.19 13.84
C PRO A 337 -15.29 -13.51 14.30
N PRO A 338 -15.38 -13.03 15.55
CA PRO A 338 -16.49 -12.19 15.98
C PRO A 338 -16.66 -11.00 15.03
N THR A 339 -17.88 -10.71 14.58
CA THR A 339 -18.11 -9.57 13.68
C THR A 339 -17.95 -8.27 14.47
N PRO A 340 -17.14 -7.29 14.04
CA PRO A 340 -17.01 -6.03 14.75
C PRO A 340 -18.32 -5.25 14.79
N SER A 341 -18.61 -4.57 15.90
CA SER A 341 -19.71 -3.61 15.99
C SER A 341 -19.53 -2.40 15.07
N LYS A 342 -18.27 -2.03 14.81
CA LYS A 342 -17.88 -0.91 13.95
C LYS A 342 -16.61 -1.25 13.17
N LEU A 343 -16.64 -1.01 11.86
CA LEU A 343 -15.46 -1.11 11.01
C LEU A 343 -14.58 0.13 11.11
N SER A 344 -13.27 -0.06 11.00
CA SER A 344 -12.30 1.03 10.84
C SER A 344 -12.56 1.76 9.54
N THR A 345 -12.07 2.99 9.43
CA THR A 345 -12.28 3.81 8.22
C THR A 345 -11.72 3.14 6.96
N SER A 346 -10.53 2.55 7.06
CA SER A 346 -9.89 1.80 5.97
C SER A 346 -10.73 0.60 5.57
N LEU A 347 -11.10 -0.26 6.52
CA LEU A 347 -11.91 -1.44 6.23
C LEU A 347 -13.27 -1.06 5.66
N LYS A 348 -13.93 -0.06 6.23
CA LYS A 348 -15.22 0.44 5.75
C LYS A 348 -15.17 0.92 4.31
N SER A 349 -14.08 1.57 3.89
CA SER A 349 -13.91 2.00 2.50
C SER A 349 -13.78 0.83 1.52
N LEU A 350 -13.19 -0.29 1.96
CA LEU A 350 -12.99 -1.48 1.15
C LEU A 350 -14.25 -2.37 1.11
N VAL A 351 -14.81 -2.72 2.27
CA VAL A 351 -15.91 -3.70 2.36
C VAL A 351 -17.29 -3.06 2.48
N GLY A 352 -17.38 -1.77 2.82
CA GLY A 352 -18.64 -1.03 3.00
C GLY A 352 -19.22 -1.16 4.41
N ASP A 353 -19.66 -2.36 4.82
CA ASP A 353 -20.32 -2.59 6.11
C ASP A 353 -20.00 -3.98 6.69
N THR A 354 -20.42 -4.20 7.94
CA THR A 354 -20.16 -5.43 8.70
C THR A 354 -20.87 -6.65 8.12
N SER A 355 -21.99 -6.47 7.42
CA SER A 355 -22.70 -7.58 6.77
C SER A 355 -21.94 -8.11 5.56
N LYS A 356 -21.33 -7.21 4.79
CA LYS A 356 -20.46 -7.57 3.66
C LYS A 356 -19.17 -8.24 4.12
N LEU A 357 -18.64 -7.86 5.29
CA LEU A 357 -17.53 -8.57 5.93
C LEU A 357 -17.96 -9.99 6.34
N ALA A 358 -19.06 -10.12 7.07
CA ALA A 358 -19.56 -11.41 7.56
C ALA A 358 -19.92 -12.40 6.45
N ALA A 359 -20.23 -11.90 5.24
CA ALA A 359 -20.49 -12.71 4.05
C ALA A 359 -19.23 -13.30 3.38
N ARG A 360 -18.02 -13.01 3.88
CA ARG A 360 -16.74 -13.53 3.35
C ARG A 360 -16.34 -14.82 4.04
N THR A 361 -15.39 -15.55 3.44
CA THR A 361 -14.82 -16.73 4.10
C THR A 361 -14.16 -16.35 5.43
N PRO A 362 -14.15 -17.23 6.44
CA PRO A 362 -13.51 -16.96 7.72
C PRO A 362 -12.04 -16.53 7.61
N ALA A 363 -11.30 -17.13 6.67
CA ALA A 363 -9.91 -16.77 6.39
C ALA A 363 -9.80 -15.32 5.88
N LEU A 364 -10.63 -14.94 4.90
CA LEU A 364 -10.64 -13.57 4.37
C LEU A 364 -11.12 -12.55 5.42
N GLN A 365 -12.10 -12.90 6.26
CA GLN A 365 -12.53 -12.01 7.35
C GLN A 365 -11.36 -11.66 8.27
N ARG A 366 -10.56 -12.66 8.67
CA ARG A 366 -9.37 -12.46 9.52
C ARG A 366 -8.29 -11.65 8.80
N ALA A 367 -8.07 -11.91 7.50
CA ALA A 367 -7.10 -11.16 6.71
C ALA A 367 -7.50 -9.68 6.56
N LEU A 368 -8.77 -9.39 6.30
CA LEU A 368 -9.31 -8.03 6.22
C LEU A 368 -9.20 -7.26 7.54
N LEU A 369 -9.50 -7.92 8.66
CA LEU A 369 -9.37 -7.32 9.99
C LEU A 369 -7.91 -7.04 10.32
N TRP A 370 -7.01 -8.00 10.04
CA TRP A 370 -5.56 -7.82 10.20
C TRP A 370 -5.05 -6.66 9.34
N ASP A 371 -5.30 -6.69 8.04
CA ASP A 371 -4.83 -5.67 7.07
C ASP A 371 -5.31 -4.26 7.46
N ALA A 372 -6.52 -4.14 8.00
CA ALA A 372 -7.07 -2.87 8.46
C ALA A 372 -6.58 -2.42 9.84
N GLY A 373 -5.79 -3.23 10.54
CA GLY A 373 -5.33 -2.98 11.90
C GLY A 373 -6.40 -3.13 12.98
N GLN A 374 -7.50 -3.86 12.73
CA GLN A 374 -8.54 -4.07 13.74
C GLN A 374 -8.31 -5.36 14.53
N MET A 375 -7.98 -5.23 15.81
CA MET A 375 -7.66 -6.35 16.69
C MET A 375 -8.79 -6.67 17.66
N TRP A 376 -9.07 -7.96 17.88
CA TRP A 376 -10.13 -8.38 18.79
C TRP A 376 -9.74 -8.10 20.24
N ALA A 377 -10.64 -7.52 21.03
CA ALA A 377 -10.40 -7.16 22.42
C ALA A 377 -10.59 -8.33 23.43
N GLY A 378 -10.97 -9.52 22.95
CA GLY A 378 -11.23 -10.68 23.80
C GLY A 378 -12.65 -10.79 24.35
N THR A 379 -13.54 -9.85 24.00
CA THR A 379 -14.95 -9.87 24.43
C THR A 379 -15.87 -9.51 23.26
N ALA A 380 -16.87 -10.36 23.01
CA ALA A 380 -17.92 -10.15 22.00
C ALA A 380 -17.41 -9.59 20.65
N ASP A 381 -18.05 -8.54 20.15
CA ASP A 381 -17.84 -7.79 18.91
C ASP A 381 -16.94 -6.55 19.08
N THR A 382 -16.16 -6.50 20.16
CA THR A 382 -15.31 -5.34 20.47
C THR A 382 -13.94 -5.47 19.82
N TYR A 383 -13.61 -4.47 19.02
CA TYR A 383 -12.36 -4.37 18.27
C TYR A 383 -11.67 -3.04 18.58
N ILE A 384 -10.34 -3.05 18.54
CA ILE A 384 -9.50 -1.88 18.76
C ILE A 384 -8.67 -1.63 17.51
N ASP A 385 -8.68 -0.37 17.07
CA ASP A 385 -7.84 0.07 15.96
C ASP A 385 -6.40 0.17 16.44
N THR A 386 -5.53 -0.56 15.75
CA THR A 386 -4.09 -0.51 15.83
C THR A 386 -3.56 0.32 14.67
N TYR A 387 -2.63 1.20 14.98
CA TYR A 387 -2.00 2.11 14.04
C TYR A 387 -0.56 1.65 13.83
N VAL A 388 -0.02 1.93 12.65
CA VAL A 388 1.37 1.66 12.30
C VAL A 388 2.05 2.96 11.92
N LEU A 389 3.37 2.94 11.74
CA LEU A 389 4.07 4.10 11.20
C LEU A 389 3.45 4.46 9.84
N CYS A 390 3.32 5.76 9.56
CA CYS A 390 2.62 6.19 8.36
C CYS A 390 3.24 5.64 7.07
N GLY A 391 2.38 5.04 6.24
CA GLY A 391 2.71 4.39 4.98
C GLY A 391 3.08 2.89 5.10
N HIS A 392 3.27 2.39 6.31
CA HIS A 392 3.46 0.97 6.55
C HIS A 392 2.13 0.19 6.57
N SER A 393 2.22 -1.11 6.43
CA SER A 393 1.16 -2.10 6.58
C SER A 393 1.23 -2.79 7.94
N MET A 394 0.26 -3.67 8.23
CA MET A 394 0.33 -4.51 9.43
C MET A 394 1.35 -5.65 9.34
N ASN A 395 1.95 -5.94 8.17
CA ASN A 395 3.05 -6.91 8.09
C ASN A 395 4.38 -6.30 8.56
N ASP A 396 4.47 -4.97 8.64
CA ASP A 396 5.70 -4.26 9.02
C ASP A 396 5.85 -4.09 10.54
N VAL A 397 4.87 -4.56 11.32
CA VAL A 397 4.89 -4.43 12.79
C VAL A 397 5.76 -5.49 13.47
N PHE A 398 6.16 -6.53 12.73
CA PHE A 398 6.99 -7.61 13.26
C PHE A 398 8.42 -7.11 13.48
N LEU A 399 8.97 -7.45 14.65
CA LEU A 399 10.32 -7.07 15.05
C LEU A 399 11.26 -8.26 14.95
N GLY A 400 12.44 -8.03 14.40
CA GLY A 400 13.52 -9.02 14.33
C GLY A 400 14.19 -9.23 15.69
N LEU A 401 15.01 -10.28 15.77
CA LEU A 401 15.78 -10.62 16.97
C LEU A 401 16.74 -9.49 17.40
N ASP A 402 17.31 -8.83 16.40
CA ASP A 402 18.24 -7.71 16.50
C ASP A 402 17.67 -6.53 17.30
N ALA A 403 16.35 -6.30 17.25
CA ALA A 403 15.68 -5.26 18.03
C ALA A 403 15.85 -5.46 19.54
N PHE A 404 16.05 -6.70 19.99
CA PHE A 404 16.15 -7.04 21.42
C PHE A 404 17.52 -7.60 21.82
N ASP A 405 18.39 -7.93 20.87
CA ASP A 405 19.73 -8.48 21.11
C ASP A 405 20.77 -7.39 21.45
N THR A 406 20.38 -6.40 22.25
CA THR A 406 21.26 -5.29 22.68
C THR A 406 21.81 -5.50 24.10
N GLY A 407 21.59 -6.68 24.71
CA GLY A 407 21.88 -6.97 26.11
C GLY A 407 20.99 -6.24 27.13
N LYS A 408 20.10 -5.35 26.70
CA LYS A 408 19.13 -4.62 27.55
C LYS A 408 17.88 -5.45 27.84
N CYS A 409 17.57 -6.40 26.97
CA CYS A 409 16.41 -7.25 27.07
C CYS A 409 16.84 -8.70 27.30
N PRO A 410 16.39 -9.37 28.37
CA PRO A 410 16.67 -10.79 28.55
C PRO A 410 15.92 -11.60 27.49
N LEU A 411 16.70 -12.30 26.66
CA LEU A 411 16.19 -13.18 25.61
C LEU A 411 16.19 -14.65 26.06
N LYS A 412 15.16 -15.39 25.64
CA LYS A 412 15.05 -16.82 25.87
C LYS A 412 14.84 -17.56 24.54
N PRO A 413 15.76 -18.46 24.14
CA PRO A 413 15.59 -19.25 22.94
C PRO A 413 14.59 -20.39 23.16
N CYS A 414 13.65 -20.53 22.23
CA CYS A 414 12.69 -21.62 22.14
C CYS A 414 13.16 -22.65 21.12
N LYS A 415 14.09 -23.51 21.55
CA LYS A 415 14.80 -24.49 20.70
C LYS A 415 13.86 -25.39 19.87
N GLN A 416 12.69 -25.71 20.40
CA GLN A 416 11.71 -26.58 19.75
C GLN A 416 11.13 -25.99 18.45
N PHE A 417 11.21 -24.67 18.28
CA PHE A 417 10.66 -23.93 17.14
C PHE A 417 11.66 -22.94 16.53
N SER A 418 12.92 -22.96 16.98
CA SER A 418 13.99 -22.09 16.49
C SER A 418 13.69 -20.58 16.51
N PHE A 419 12.92 -20.10 17.49
CA PHE A 419 12.63 -18.66 17.67
C PHE A 419 13.02 -18.18 19.08
N ASN A 420 13.05 -16.86 19.29
CA ASN A 420 13.38 -16.24 20.57
C ASN A 420 12.21 -15.46 21.18
N LEU A 421 12.23 -15.33 22.51
CA LEU A 421 11.31 -14.51 23.29
C LEU A 421 12.06 -13.45 24.07
N ALA A 422 11.49 -12.24 24.14
CA ALA A 422 11.87 -11.23 25.11
C ALA A 422 11.04 -11.42 26.37
N LEU A 423 11.70 -11.69 27.49
CA LEU A 423 10.99 -11.98 28.73
C LEU A 423 10.24 -10.75 29.28
N SER A 424 9.20 -11.01 30.06
CA SER A 424 8.38 -10.00 30.75
C SER A 424 9.15 -9.06 31.69
N THR A 425 10.40 -9.41 32.00
CA THR A 425 11.33 -8.59 32.79
C THR A 425 12.10 -7.57 31.96
N CYS A 426 11.95 -7.54 30.64
CA CYS A 426 12.54 -6.54 29.77
C CYS A 426 11.97 -5.14 30.10
N ASP A 427 12.85 -4.13 30.08
CA ASP A 427 12.45 -2.76 30.45
C ASP A 427 11.52 -2.16 29.38
N ALA A 428 10.39 -1.60 29.82
CA ALA A 428 9.38 -1.04 28.94
C ALA A 428 9.93 0.02 27.98
N SER A 429 10.91 0.84 28.40
CA SER A 429 11.49 1.87 27.53
C SER A 429 12.31 1.28 26.38
N THR A 430 12.91 0.10 26.61
CA THR A 430 13.61 -0.65 25.55
C THR A 430 12.60 -1.26 24.58
N VAL A 431 11.49 -1.82 25.08
CA VAL A 431 10.46 -2.37 24.19
C VAL A 431 9.80 -1.26 23.38
N GLU A 432 9.43 -0.14 24.02
CA GLU A 432 8.77 1.02 23.40
C GLU A 432 9.61 1.67 22.30
N SER A 433 10.93 1.75 22.45
CA SER A 433 11.82 2.33 21.42
C SER A 433 11.78 1.55 20.12
N GLU A 434 11.55 0.23 20.21
CA GLU A 434 11.53 -0.66 19.06
C GLU A 434 10.13 -0.85 18.45
N THR A 435 9.05 -0.53 19.18
CA THR A 435 7.68 -0.78 18.69
C THR A 435 7.35 -0.08 17.36
N LEU A 436 6.72 -0.84 16.46
CA LEU A 436 6.28 -0.38 15.13
C LEU A 436 4.75 -0.28 14.98
N CYS A 437 4.02 -0.51 16.07
CA CYS A 437 2.58 -0.29 16.14
C CYS A 437 2.20 0.54 17.37
N ALA A 438 1.04 1.17 17.31
CA ALA A 438 0.51 2.02 18.36
C ALA A 438 -0.99 1.82 18.56
N VAL A 439 -1.44 2.05 19.78
CA VAL A 439 -2.85 2.00 20.17
C VAL A 439 -3.19 3.28 20.91
N VAL A 440 -4.32 3.88 20.53
CA VAL A 440 -4.79 5.10 21.17
C VAL A 440 -5.42 4.77 22.52
N ALA A 441 -4.87 5.35 23.58
CA ALA A 441 -5.25 5.08 24.96
C ALA A 441 -6.75 5.26 25.21
N GLU A 442 -7.32 6.31 24.62
CA GLU A 442 -8.71 6.74 24.77
C GLU A 442 -9.70 5.69 24.23
N ASP A 443 -9.30 4.93 23.20
CA ASP A 443 -10.12 3.85 22.64
C ASP A 443 -10.18 2.63 23.55
N VAL A 444 -9.21 2.51 24.47
CA VAL A 444 -9.11 1.40 25.42
C VAL A 444 -9.80 1.70 26.75
N VAL A 445 -9.94 2.97 27.16
CA VAL A 445 -10.55 3.31 28.46
C VAL A 445 -11.97 2.75 28.61
N THR A 446 -12.72 2.65 27.52
CA THR A 446 -14.06 2.06 27.50
C THR A 446 -14.08 0.53 27.42
N THR A 447 -12.95 -0.07 27.09
CA THR A 447 -12.83 -1.48 26.73
C THR A 447 -11.90 -2.19 27.70
N LYS A 448 -12.45 -3.04 28.58
CA LYS A 448 -11.64 -3.81 29.52
C LYS A 448 -10.86 -4.90 28.79
N LEU A 449 -9.62 -4.61 28.43
CA LEU A 449 -8.71 -5.59 27.84
C LEU A 449 -8.29 -6.65 28.85
N SER A 450 -8.02 -7.85 28.34
CA SER A 450 -7.43 -8.93 29.12
C SER A 450 -5.98 -8.61 29.44
N ALA A 451 -5.55 -8.91 30.67
CA ALA A 451 -4.15 -8.79 31.05
C ALA A 451 -3.31 -9.85 30.33
N PHE A 452 -2.15 -9.48 29.80
CA PHE A 452 -1.18 -10.42 29.23
C PHE A 452 -0.13 -10.82 30.26
N GLY A 453 0.00 -12.12 30.53
CA GLY A 453 1.00 -12.65 31.45
C GLY A 453 2.25 -13.23 30.78
N GLY A 454 2.35 -13.17 29.45
CA GLY A 454 3.40 -13.78 28.65
C GLY A 454 4.63 -12.89 28.40
N PRO A 455 5.49 -13.26 27.44
CA PRO A 455 6.65 -12.45 27.03
C PRO A 455 6.22 -11.10 26.45
N VAL A 456 7.09 -10.09 26.46
CA VAL A 456 6.76 -8.76 25.86
C VAL A 456 6.96 -8.73 24.35
N TRP A 457 7.75 -9.66 23.83
CA TRP A 457 7.90 -9.90 22.40
C TRP A 457 8.22 -11.38 22.18
N ALA A 458 7.73 -11.90 21.07
CA ALA A 458 8.08 -13.20 20.56
C ALA A 458 8.38 -13.03 19.08
N GLN A 459 9.52 -13.57 18.67
CA GLN A 459 9.88 -13.66 17.27
C GLN A 459 8.75 -14.36 16.50
N GLU A 460 8.66 -13.98 15.24
CA GLU A 460 7.78 -14.51 14.20
C GLU A 460 7.37 -15.97 14.38
N GLY A 461 6.08 -16.22 14.19
CA GLY A 461 5.49 -17.54 14.33
C GLY A 461 4.62 -17.89 13.13
N VAL A 462 4.50 -19.19 12.88
CA VAL A 462 3.52 -19.72 11.92
C VAL A 462 2.14 -19.65 12.56
N ILE A 463 1.16 -19.10 11.84
CA ILE A 463 -0.21 -19.07 12.34
C ILE A 463 -0.92 -20.40 12.12
N SER A 464 -1.89 -20.69 12.98
CA SER A 464 -2.73 -21.90 12.84
C SER A 464 -4.09 -21.58 12.19
N SER A 465 -4.87 -22.61 11.85
CA SER A 465 -6.27 -22.42 11.44
C SER A 465 -7.15 -21.77 12.52
N ALA A 466 -6.72 -21.80 13.78
CA ALA A 466 -7.39 -21.13 14.91
C ALA A 466 -6.94 -19.68 15.11
N PHE A 467 -6.13 -19.12 14.21
CA PHE A 467 -5.59 -17.76 14.32
C PHE A 467 -6.67 -16.68 14.46
N VAL A 468 -6.79 -16.09 15.64
CA VAL A 468 -7.57 -14.87 15.87
C VAL A 468 -6.65 -13.89 16.59
N PRO A 469 -6.22 -12.79 15.93
CA PRO A 469 -5.34 -11.83 16.57
C PRO A 469 -6.12 -11.11 17.66
N GLN A 470 -5.60 -11.21 18.89
CA GLN A 470 -6.17 -10.58 20.07
C GLN A 470 -5.20 -9.53 20.59
N ILE A 471 -5.74 -8.39 21.01
CA ILE A 471 -4.98 -7.37 21.71
C ILE A 471 -5.16 -7.49 23.22
N TYR A 472 -4.06 -7.34 23.94
CA TYR A 472 -3.98 -7.44 25.38
C TYR A 472 -3.36 -6.18 25.96
N GLN A 473 -3.65 -5.91 27.23
CA GLN A 473 -2.96 -4.88 28.00
C GLN A 473 -1.92 -5.54 28.91
N ASN A 474 -0.71 -4.97 28.97
CA ASN A 474 0.34 -5.44 29.85
C ASN A 474 1.03 -4.26 30.55
N ASP A 475 1.18 -4.35 31.87
CA ASP A 475 1.94 -3.37 32.65
C ASP A 475 3.37 -3.86 32.78
N VAL A 476 4.26 -3.28 31.98
CA VAL A 476 5.68 -3.65 31.90
C VAL A 476 6.47 -2.76 32.85
N LYS A 477 7.45 -3.35 33.54
CA LYS A 477 8.33 -2.58 34.44
C LYS A 477 9.23 -1.65 33.64
N SER A 478 9.36 -0.42 34.15
CA SER A 478 10.29 0.58 33.66
C SER A 478 11.16 1.07 34.82
N SER A 479 12.34 1.58 34.51
CA SER A 479 13.18 2.34 35.46
C SER A 479 12.42 3.40 36.27
N ASN A 480 11.36 4.00 35.71
CA ASN A 480 10.55 5.05 36.34
C ASN A 480 9.19 4.56 36.88
N GLY A 481 8.94 3.24 36.95
CA GLY A 481 7.70 2.69 37.48
C GLY A 481 7.12 1.58 36.59
N THR A 482 5.83 1.66 36.28
CA THR A 482 5.16 0.72 35.38
C THR A 482 4.60 1.47 34.19
N THR A 483 4.91 0.99 32.99
CA THR A 483 4.38 1.53 31.74
C THR A 483 3.39 0.53 31.15
N THR A 484 2.19 1.02 30.84
CA THR A 484 1.19 0.20 30.15
C THR A 484 1.52 0.12 28.67
N MET A 485 1.74 -1.10 28.18
CA MET A 485 1.92 -1.44 26.79
C MET A 485 0.75 -2.30 26.30
N PHE A 486 0.56 -2.34 24.99
CA PHE A 486 -0.39 -3.24 24.35
C PHE A 486 0.35 -4.33 23.61
N LEU A 487 -0.14 -5.55 23.68
CA LEU A 487 0.50 -6.70 23.04
C LEU A 487 -0.51 -7.36 22.11
N ILE A 488 -0.12 -7.63 20.87
CA ILE A 488 -0.91 -8.40 19.92
C ILE A 488 -0.33 -9.81 19.88
N SER A 489 -1.18 -10.81 20.07
CA SER A 489 -0.82 -12.22 20.01
C SER A 489 -2.01 -13.01 19.46
N GLN A 490 -1.77 -14.21 18.94
CA GLN A 490 -2.87 -15.11 18.61
C GLN A 490 -3.58 -15.57 19.90
N ASN A 491 -4.92 -15.63 19.84
CA ASN A 491 -5.75 -16.00 20.98
C ASN A 491 -5.36 -17.37 21.56
N GLY A 492 -5.19 -17.42 22.88
CA GLY A 492 -4.82 -18.63 23.62
C GLY A 492 -3.32 -18.85 23.74
N ASP A 493 -2.51 -18.17 22.92
CA ASP A 493 -1.05 -18.27 23.03
C ASP A 493 -0.55 -17.64 24.32
N PHE A 494 0.43 -18.30 24.93
CA PHE A 494 1.05 -17.92 26.21
C PHE A 494 0.08 -17.76 27.40
N LYS A 495 -1.19 -18.17 27.26
CA LYS A 495 -2.22 -18.00 28.29
C LYS A 495 -1.82 -18.74 29.57
N GLY A 496 -1.51 -17.98 30.62
CA GLY A 496 -1.12 -18.50 31.94
C GLY A 496 0.33 -18.99 32.04
N THR A 497 1.13 -18.86 30.98
CA THR A 497 2.52 -19.33 30.97
C THR A 497 3.48 -18.14 30.86
N LYS A 498 3.86 -17.60 32.01
CA LYS A 498 4.83 -16.50 32.09
C LYS A 498 6.19 -16.94 31.55
N ASP A 499 6.69 -16.24 30.53
CA ASP A 499 8.05 -16.40 30.00
C ASP A 499 8.40 -17.83 29.57
N ALA A 500 7.41 -18.64 29.20
CA ALA A 500 7.60 -20.01 28.72
C ALA A 500 7.44 -20.07 27.21
N CYS A 501 8.19 -20.97 26.57
CA CYS A 501 7.93 -21.32 25.18
C CYS A 501 6.58 -22.03 25.12
N GLY A 502 5.66 -21.52 24.29
CA GLY A 502 4.35 -22.12 24.09
C GLY A 502 4.45 -23.53 23.51
N SER A 503 3.31 -24.21 23.36
CA SER A 503 3.21 -25.52 22.69
C SER A 503 3.24 -25.44 21.16
N SER A 504 3.16 -24.24 20.61
CA SER A 504 3.18 -23.94 19.18
C SER A 504 4.04 -22.69 18.91
N PRO A 505 4.60 -22.55 17.70
CA PRO A 505 5.15 -21.28 17.28
C PRO A 505 4.04 -20.22 17.29
N SER A 506 4.37 -19.04 17.79
CA SER A 506 3.46 -17.90 17.92
C SER A 506 4.31 -16.63 17.97
N PHE A 507 3.68 -15.49 17.78
CA PHE A 507 4.30 -14.18 17.85
C PHE A 507 3.66 -13.33 18.94
N VAL A 508 4.41 -12.36 19.43
CA VAL A 508 3.92 -11.31 20.33
C VAL A 508 4.48 -9.99 19.81
N ILE A 509 3.60 -9.12 19.37
CA ILE A 509 3.93 -7.82 18.81
C ILE A 509 3.66 -6.75 19.87
N PRO A 510 4.69 -6.04 20.33
CA PRO A 510 4.48 -4.92 21.23
C PRO A 510 4.02 -3.68 20.47
N CYS A 511 2.93 -3.08 20.95
CA CYS A 511 2.43 -1.78 20.52
C CYS A 511 2.50 -0.77 21.66
N ARG A 512 2.96 0.43 21.32
CA ARG A 512 3.01 1.53 22.28
C ARG A 512 1.64 2.15 22.51
N LYS A 513 1.46 2.72 23.70
CA LYS A 513 0.35 3.60 23.99
C LYS A 513 0.62 4.99 23.42
N VAL A 514 -0.34 5.55 22.69
CA VAL A 514 -0.26 6.92 22.14
C VAL A 514 -1.53 7.70 22.46
N SER A 515 -1.43 9.02 22.37
CA SER A 515 -2.57 9.93 22.45
C SER A 515 -3.32 10.01 21.12
N ARG A 516 -4.60 10.41 21.15
CA ARG A 516 -5.36 10.64 19.91
C ARG A 516 -4.69 11.65 18.97
N SER A 517 -4.05 12.70 19.50
CA SER A 517 -3.36 13.72 18.69
C SER A 517 -2.28 13.13 17.80
N GLU A 518 -1.53 12.14 18.27
CA GLU A 518 -0.43 11.52 17.49
C GLU A 518 -0.92 10.74 16.24
N VAL A 519 -2.23 10.44 16.16
CA VAL A 519 -2.86 9.79 15.00
C VAL A 519 -3.78 10.73 14.20
N THR A 520 -4.29 11.82 14.80
CA THR A 520 -5.22 12.77 14.16
C THR A 520 -4.56 14.07 13.69
N GLU A 521 -3.29 14.28 13.97
CA GLU A 521 -2.50 15.38 13.45
C GLU A 521 -2.54 15.46 11.91
N SER A 522 -2.16 16.61 11.38
CA SER A 522 -2.12 16.82 9.93
C SER A 522 -1.27 15.73 9.26
N ALA A 523 -1.57 15.37 8.00
CA ALA A 523 -0.88 14.28 7.32
C ALA A 523 0.66 14.43 7.25
N GLN A 524 1.17 15.65 7.47
CA GLN A 524 2.60 15.97 7.49
C GLN A 524 3.25 15.82 8.87
N GLU A 525 2.46 15.80 9.95
CA GLU A 525 2.93 15.81 11.34
C GLU A 525 2.62 14.49 12.06
N ARG A 526 1.55 13.80 11.66
CA ARG A 526 1.18 12.52 12.28
C ARG A 526 2.25 11.45 12.02
N LYS A 527 2.68 10.81 13.11
CA LYS A 527 3.63 9.69 13.06
C LYS A 527 2.92 8.35 12.79
N TRP A 528 1.69 8.22 13.28
CA TRP A 528 0.93 6.97 13.29
C TRP A 528 -0.30 7.10 12.39
N CYS A 529 -0.49 6.11 11.52
CA CYS A 529 -1.58 6.06 10.55
C CYS A 529 -2.33 4.73 10.63
N HIS A 530 -3.54 4.70 10.06
CA HIS A 530 -4.14 3.42 9.72
C HIS A 530 -3.22 2.68 8.74
N PRO A 531 -3.10 1.35 8.85
CA PRO A 531 -2.25 0.58 7.95
C PRO A 531 -2.67 0.73 6.49
N THR A 532 -1.68 0.75 5.60
CA THR A 532 -1.90 0.66 4.16
C THR A 532 -2.44 -0.72 3.81
N SER A 533 -3.50 -0.78 3.02
CA SER A 533 -4.11 -2.05 2.62
C SER A 533 -3.27 -2.75 1.56
N GLN A 534 -2.95 -4.02 1.80
CA GLN A 534 -2.11 -4.82 0.90
C GLN A 534 -2.87 -5.24 -0.37
N LEU A 535 -2.16 -5.25 -1.51
CA LEU A 535 -2.73 -5.65 -2.80
C LEU A 535 -3.36 -7.05 -2.76
N GLY A 536 -2.72 -8.00 -2.06
CA GLY A 536 -3.22 -9.37 -1.90
C GLY A 536 -4.59 -9.44 -1.26
N VAL A 537 -4.81 -8.71 -0.18
CA VAL A 537 -6.11 -8.69 0.54
C VAL A 537 -7.21 -8.08 -0.32
N GLN A 538 -6.89 -6.99 -1.05
CA GLN A 538 -7.84 -6.36 -1.96
C GLN A 538 -8.24 -7.29 -3.10
N LEU A 539 -7.28 -7.98 -3.73
CA LEU A 539 -7.54 -8.94 -4.80
C LEU A 539 -8.33 -10.15 -4.30
N TRP A 540 -8.02 -10.65 -3.11
CA TRP A 540 -8.76 -11.75 -2.50
C TRP A 540 -10.22 -11.36 -2.25
N TYR A 541 -10.46 -10.18 -1.68
CA TYR A 541 -11.82 -9.66 -1.50
C TYR A 541 -12.59 -9.51 -2.82
N GLN A 542 -11.93 -9.00 -3.87
CA GLN A 542 -12.53 -8.90 -5.20
C GLN A 542 -12.88 -10.27 -5.78
N ALA A 543 -12.01 -11.27 -5.61
CA ALA A 543 -12.24 -12.62 -6.09
C ALA A 543 -13.49 -13.26 -5.44
N GLU A 544 -13.60 -13.23 -4.10
CA GLU A 544 -14.77 -13.78 -3.40
C GLU A 544 -16.07 -13.03 -3.73
N THR A 545 -15.99 -11.71 -3.95
CA THR A 545 -17.16 -10.90 -4.28
C THR A 545 -17.70 -11.23 -5.67
N ARG A 546 -16.84 -11.52 -6.65
CA ARG A 546 -17.27 -11.94 -8.01
C ARG A 546 -18.00 -13.28 -7.98
N THR A 547 -17.45 -14.27 -7.28
CA THR A 547 -18.06 -15.60 -7.16
C THR A 547 -19.45 -15.54 -6.54
N ALA A 548 -19.65 -14.68 -5.53
CA ALA A 548 -20.95 -14.51 -4.87
C ALA A 548 -22.04 -13.94 -5.80
N SER A 549 -21.67 -13.16 -6.82
CA SER A 549 -22.62 -12.57 -7.77
C SER A 549 -23.01 -13.49 -8.94
N GLY A 550 -22.26 -14.56 -9.18
CA GLY A 550 -22.40 -15.44 -10.36
C GLY A 550 -23.40 -16.59 -10.23
N PHE A 551 -24.06 -16.77 -9.08
CA PHE A 551 -24.89 -17.96 -8.81
C PHE A 551 -26.39 -17.68 -8.64
N SER A 552 -26.92 -16.68 -9.36
CA SER A 552 -28.38 -16.46 -9.51
C SER A 552 -28.89 -16.81 -10.91
N GLY A 553 -28.27 -17.79 -11.56
CA GLY A 553 -28.78 -18.42 -12.78
C GLY A 553 -29.98 -19.32 -12.49
N GLY A 554 -31.11 -18.72 -12.10
CA GLY A 554 -32.41 -19.37 -12.15
C GLY A 554 -32.81 -19.52 -13.61
N SER A 555 -32.86 -20.77 -14.08
CA SER A 555 -33.64 -21.17 -15.26
C SER A 555 -35.02 -20.52 -15.19
N SER A 556 -35.26 -19.57 -16.08
CA SER A 556 -36.59 -19.21 -16.54
C SER A 556 -36.49 -19.14 -18.05
N ASP A 557 -37.03 -20.17 -18.68
CA ASP A 557 -37.13 -20.31 -20.12
C ASP A 557 -37.77 -19.05 -20.74
N SER A 558 -37.05 -18.50 -21.72
CA SER A 558 -37.52 -18.17 -23.05
C SER A 558 -39.03 -17.94 -23.24
N ALA A 559 -39.43 -16.68 -23.33
CA ALA A 559 -40.50 -16.26 -24.23
C ALA A 559 -40.08 -14.96 -24.93
N ILE A 560 -39.43 -15.14 -26.08
CA ILE A 560 -39.38 -14.11 -27.13
C ILE A 560 -40.79 -14.02 -27.70
N SER A 561 -41.42 -12.85 -27.61
CA SER A 561 -42.54 -12.48 -28.50
C SER A 561 -42.32 -11.06 -28.99
N SER A 562 -41.65 -10.97 -30.13
CA SER A 562 -41.76 -9.84 -31.05
C SER A 562 -43.19 -9.79 -31.59
N THR A 563 -43.89 -8.68 -31.41
CA THR A 563 -45.09 -8.40 -32.22
C THR A 563 -45.13 -6.91 -32.52
N VAL A 564 -44.81 -6.62 -33.78
CA VAL A 564 -45.22 -5.43 -34.52
C VAL A 564 -46.70 -5.61 -34.87
N ASP A 565 -47.52 -4.60 -34.61
CA ASP A 565 -48.65 -4.17 -35.45
C ASP A 565 -49.23 -2.88 -34.82
N GLY A 566 -49.58 -1.83 -35.56
CA GLY A 566 -50.31 -1.86 -36.82
C GLY A 566 -51.78 -1.58 -36.48
N GLY A 567 -52.20 -0.32 -36.53
CA GLY A 567 -53.56 0.08 -36.17
C GLY A 567 -54.58 -0.27 -37.24
N ASN A 568 -55.79 -0.68 -36.84
CA ASN A 568 -57.05 -0.13 -37.36
C ASN A 568 -58.29 -0.56 -36.55
N THR A 569 -59.09 0.46 -36.19
CA THR A 569 -60.57 0.56 -36.12
C THR A 569 -61.45 -0.70 -35.92
N ALA A 570 -62.21 -0.76 -34.82
CA ALA A 570 -63.66 -0.45 -34.78
C ALA A 570 -64.38 -0.98 -33.51
N ASN A 571 -64.95 -0.02 -32.76
CA ASN A 571 -66.29 0.03 -32.17
C ASN A 571 -66.74 -0.83 -30.96
N ALA A 572 -67.35 -0.07 -30.03
CA ALA A 572 -68.39 -0.38 -29.05
C ALA A 572 -68.03 -1.10 -27.72
N GLY A 573 -68.27 -0.39 -26.61
CA GLY A 573 -68.80 -1.01 -25.39
C GLY A 573 -68.24 -0.59 -24.03
N SER A 574 -68.59 0.62 -23.58
CA SER A 574 -68.93 1.01 -22.18
C SER A 574 -67.96 0.81 -21.00
N THR A 575 -67.73 1.95 -20.31
CA THR A 575 -67.61 2.18 -18.83
C THR A 575 -66.41 1.53 -18.10
N ASP A 576 -65.65 2.19 -17.23
CA ASP A 576 -65.82 3.46 -16.51
C ASP A 576 -64.47 3.90 -15.90
N SER A 577 -64.29 5.22 -15.79
CA SER A 577 -63.62 5.95 -14.70
C SER A 577 -62.20 5.56 -14.21
N SER A 578 -61.19 6.41 -14.49
CA SER A 578 -60.44 7.17 -13.46
C SER A 578 -59.24 7.98 -13.99
N ASN A 579 -59.26 9.28 -13.66
CA ASN A 579 -58.17 10.20 -13.27
C ASN A 579 -56.75 10.15 -13.90
N GLY A 580 -56.26 11.33 -14.31
CA GLY A 580 -54.82 11.60 -14.38
C GLY A 580 -54.41 12.80 -15.24
N SER A 581 -54.61 14.01 -14.73
CA SER A 581 -54.27 15.29 -15.36
C SER A 581 -52.78 15.62 -15.38
N SER A 582 -52.27 15.90 -16.59
CA SER A 582 -51.46 17.04 -17.03
C SER A 582 -50.26 17.53 -16.19
N SER A 583 -49.08 17.37 -16.80
CA SER A 583 -47.79 17.97 -16.48
C SER A 583 -47.69 19.42 -16.99
N THR A 584 -47.41 20.36 -16.07
CA THR A 584 -46.98 21.74 -16.39
C THR A 584 -46.05 22.25 -15.28
N THR A 585 -44.79 21.80 -15.27
CA THR A 585 -43.80 22.28 -14.28
C THR A 585 -42.37 22.25 -14.81
N THR A 586 -42.08 22.92 -15.93
CA THR A 586 -40.67 22.95 -16.43
C THR A 586 -40.19 24.31 -16.95
N ILE A 587 -40.99 25.36 -16.92
CA ILE A 587 -40.58 26.67 -17.47
C ILE A 587 -40.23 27.72 -16.39
N ILE A 588 -40.54 27.46 -15.12
CA ILE A 588 -40.35 28.46 -14.04
C ILE A 588 -38.96 28.39 -13.37
N LEU A 589 -38.22 27.28 -13.51
CA LEU A 589 -36.90 27.14 -12.86
C LEU A 589 -35.74 27.89 -13.56
N GLY A 590 -35.86 28.17 -14.86
CA GLY A 590 -34.80 28.85 -15.63
C GLY A 590 -34.65 30.34 -15.30
N ALA A 591 -35.75 31.02 -14.95
CA ALA A 591 -35.73 32.44 -14.64
C ALA A 591 -35.21 32.75 -13.22
N ALA A 592 -35.41 31.83 -12.26
CA ALA A 592 -34.99 32.02 -10.87
C ALA A 592 -33.45 31.95 -10.71
N LEU A 593 -32.77 31.11 -11.50
CA LEU A 593 -31.31 30.97 -11.45
C LEU A 593 -30.57 32.16 -12.09
N GLY A 594 -31.12 32.76 -13.15
CA GLY A 594 -30.54 33.97 -13.77
C GLY A 594 -30.54 35.17 -12.84
N VAL A 595 -31.61 35.34 -12.05
CA VAL A 595 -31.75 36.45 -11.10
C VAL A 595 -30.80 36.29 -9.91
N ALA A 596 -30.58 35.06 -9.41
CA ALA A 596 -29.67 34.80 -8.29
C ALA A 596 -28.19 35.11 -8.63
N VAL A 597 -27.76 34.86 -9.87
CA VAL A 597 -26.39 35.16 -10.34
C VAL A 597 -26.16 36.66 -10.47
N ILE A 598 -27.15 37.41 -10.98
CA ILE A 598 -27.06 38.86 -11.11
C ILE A 598 -27.04 39.52 -9.71
N ILE A 599 -27.89 39.07 -8.78
CA ILE A 599 -27.90 39.59 -7.41
C ILE A 599 -26.57 39.32 -6.70
N SER A 600 -25.99 38.13 -6.89
CA SER A 600 -24.68 37.77 -6.30
C SER A 600 -23.54 38.62 -6.87
N GLY A 601 -23.56 38.91 -8.18
CA GLY A 601 -22.58 39.80 -8.82
C GLY A 601 -22.66 41.24 -8.32
N VAL A 602 -23.88 41.76 -8.13
CA VAL A 602 -24.10 43.12 -7.61
C VAL A 602 -23.69 43.22 -6.14
N LEU A 603 -23.95 42.20 -5.32
CA LEU A 603 -23.53 42.16 -3.91
C LEU A 603 -22.00 42.13 -3.77
N LEU A 604 -21.31 41.34 -4.60
CA LEU A 604 -19.84 41.30 -4.63
C LEU A 604 -19.25 42.65 -5.05
N PHE A 605 -19.85 43.32 -6.04
CA PHE A 605 -19.39 44.65 -6.47
C PHE A 605 -19.56 45.70 -5.36
N GLN A 606 -20.66 45.66 -4.61
CA GLN A 606 -20.89 46.58 -3.49
C GLN A 606 -19.97 46.33 -2.29
N ILE A 607 -19.60 45.07 -2.03
CA ILE A 607 -18.64 44.72 -0.97
C ILE A 607 -17.23 45.17 -1.34
N CYS A 608 -16.84 45.08 -2.61
CA CYS A 608 -15.56 45.63 -3.08
C CYS A 608 -15.51 47.15 -2.95
N LYS A 609 -16.60 47.86 -3.28
CA LYS A 609 -16.66 49.33 -3.21
C LYS A 609 -16.57 49.89 -1.79
N ARG A 610 -17.02 49.14 -0.77
CA ARG A 610 -16.88 49.54 0.65
C ARG A 610 -15.47 49.42 1.20
N LYS A 611 -14.58 48.65 0.56
CA LYS A 611 -13.23 48.40 1.08
C LYS A 611 -12.24 49.52 0.77
N ASP A 612 -12.51 50.34 -0.24
CA ASP A 612 -11.66 51.48 -0.61
C ASP A 612 -11.86 52.71 0.29
N HIS A 613 -12.98 52.83 1.00
CA HIS A 613 -13.21 53.92 1.96
C HIS A 613 -12.59 53.68 3.35
N SER A 614 -12.07 52.48 3.64
CA SER A 614 -11.51 52.14 4.96
C SER A 614 -10.00 52.39 5.09
N LYS A 615 -9.34 52.96 4.07
CA LYS A 615 -7.89 53.27 4.10
C LYS A 615 -7.56 54.75 4.29
N SER A 616 -8.54 55.56 4.68
CA SER A 616 -8.36 56.96 5.06
C SER A 616 -8.97 57.19 6.45
N LEU A 617 -8.33 56.65 7.48
CA LEU A 617 -8.39 57.13 8.87
C LEU A 617 -7.22 56.56 9.65
#